data_AF-A0A963A6J7-F1
#
_entry.id   AF-A0A963A6J7-F1
#
_cell.length_a   1.000
_cell.length_b   1.000
_cell.length_c   1.000
_cell.angle_alpha   90.00
_cell.angle_beta   90.00
_cell.angle_gamma   90.00
#
_symmetry.space_group_name_H-M   'P 1'
#
loop_
_entity.id
_entity.type
_entity.pdbx_description
1 polymer ?
#
loop_
_entity_poly.entity_id
_entity_poly.type
_entity_poly.pdbx_seq_one_letter_code
_entity_poly.pdbx_strand_id
1 'polypeptide(L)'
;MSVVDEKSIFIAMKQDGPFSVQDDISFEHPFSQQTRTWAKGFCHDRLTVTRYRTVRGQIFDLLQIQHFEEIPALIHDSAMRAQCTQRAYELLGNLFGISGELSEVRSRIHEYADTADAVIAYLKNKVLAAYSYHIELSNEIETTQNPIDLLLIIFDDRYHKKIRFEAKRKLVLMGLAGSIDQRERETDIENKFSAFLNFLNLHVWSPNLKIGELEI
;
A
#
# COMPACT_ATOMS: atom_id res chain seq x y z
N MET A 1 -5.41 -19.11 -16.18
CA MET A 1 -4.35 -18.32 -15.52
C MET A 1 -5.00 -17.63 -14.33
N SER A 2 -4.63 -18.02 -13.11
CA SER A 2 -5.16 -17.39 -11.89
C SER A 2 -4.59 -15.97 -11.79
N VAL A 3 -5.46 -14.97 -11.70
CA VAL A 3 -5.11 -13.54 -11.47
C VAL A 3 -4.39 -13.34 -10.12
N VAL A 4 -4.34 -14.40 -9.30
CA VAL A 4 -3.65 -14.43 -8.01
C VAL A 4 -2.51 -15.44 -8.08
N ASP A 5 -1.53 -15.18 -8.96
CA ASP A 5 -0.23 -15.87 -8.89
C ASP A 5 0.47 -15.50 -7.58
N GLU A 6 1.29 -16.41 -7.07
CA GLU A 6 2.03 -16.28 -5.82
C GLU A 6 3.04 -15.12 -5.83
N LYS A 7 3.16 -14.34 -6.92
CA LYS A 7 3.99 -13.13 -7.02
C LYS A 7 3.18 -11.82 -6.96
N SER A 8 1.87 -11.92 -6.80
CA SER A 8 0.96 -10.77 -6.90
C SER A 8 1.00 -9.86 -5.67
N ILE A 9 1.03 -8.54 -5.90
CA ILE A 9 0.79 -7.48 -4.90
C ILE A 9 -0.52 -7.68 -4.10
N PHE A 10 -1.45 -8.47 -4.65
CA PHE A 10 -2.72 -8.82 -4.02
C PHE A 10 -2.61 -9.92 -2.95
N ILE A 11 -1.42 -10.47 -2.69
CA ILE A 11 -1.20 -11.38 -1.56
C ILE A 11 -1.56 -10.72 -0.24
N ALA A 12 -1.31 -9.42 -0.09
CA ALA A 12 -1.75 -8.68 1.08
C ALA A 12 -3.27 -8.75 1.23
N MET A 13 -4.07 -8.91 0.18
CA MET A 13 -5.54 -8.99 0.24
C MET A 13 -6.09 -10.39 0.53
N LYS A 14 -5.29 -11.45 0.36
CA LYS A 14 -5.71 -12.84 0.61
C LYS A 14 -6.24 -13.02 2.04
N GLN A 15 -7.42 -13.63 2.15
CA GLN A 15 -8.08 -13.93 3.43
C GLN A 15 -7.77 -15.33 3.96
N ASP A 16 -7.07 -16.16 3.18
CA ASP A 16 -6.52 -17.46 3.55
C ASP A 16 -5.03 -17.38 3.91
N GLY A 17 -4.49 -16.17 4.08
CA GLY A 17 -3.08 -15.91 4.34
C GLY A 17 -2.79 -15.24 5.69
N PRO A 18 -1.50 -14.90 5.95
CA PRO A 18 -1.08 -14.26 7.21
C PRO A 18 -1.72 -12.89 7.42
N PHE A 19 -2.20 -12.23 6.38
CA PHE A 19 -2.84 -10.92 6.48
C PHE A 19 -4.36 -10.99 6.63
N SER A 20 -4.94 -12.18 6.75
CA SER A 20 -6.39 -12.36 6.90
C SER A 20 -6.96 -11.49 8.02
N VAL A 21 -8.10 -10.85 7.74
CA VAL A 21 -8.82 -10.05 8.74
C VAL A 21 -9.65 -11.02 9.57
N GLN A 22 -9.21 -11.25 10.80
CA GLN A 22 -9.87 -12.14 11.74
C GLN A 22 -11.11 -11.47 12.37
N ASP A 23 -11.93 -12.24 13.07
CA ASP A 23 -13.07 -11.72 13.84
C ASP A 23 -12.61 -10.89 15.04
N ASP A 24 -11.63 -11.40 15.79
CA ASP A 24 -11.08 -10.73 16.97
C ASP A 24 -9.60 -10.36 16.76
N ILE A 25 -9.16 -9.27 17.40
CA ILE A 25 -7.77 -8.84 17.43
C ILE A 25 -7.19 -9.02 18.82
N SER A 26 -6.01 -9.64 18.91
CA SER A 26 -5.29 -9.81 20.18
C SER A 26 -3.87 -9.27 20.08
N PHE A 27 -3.59 -8.21 20.84
CA PHE A 27 -2.25 -7.63 20.98
C PHE A 27 -1.52 -8.11 22.24
N GLU A 28 -2.25 -8.35 23.32
CA GLU A 28 -1.70 -8.57 24.67
C GLU A 28 -1.13 -9.99 24.89
N HIS A 29 -1.48 -10.94 24.02
CA HIS A 29 -1.14 -12.36 24.20
C HIS A 29 -0.50 -12.94 22.93
N PRO A 30 0.76 -12.57 22.62
CA PRO A 30 1.47 -13.04 21.42
C PRO A 30 1.59 -14.57 21.37
N PHE A 31 1.52 -15.25 22.52
CA PHE A 31 1.60 -16.72 22.63
C PHE A 31 0.25 -17.40 22.91
N SER A 32 -0.86 -16.84 22.45
CA SER A 32 -2.19 -17.44 22.55
C SER A 32 -2.36 -18.67 21.63
N GLN A 33 -3.36 -19.50 21.92
CA GLN A 33 -3.74 -20.62 21.05
C GLN A 33 -4.18 -20.15 19.66
N GLN A 34 -4.86 -19.01 19.60
CA GLN A 34 -5.29 -18.37 18.35
C GLN A 34 -4.08 -17.97 17.51
N THR A 35 -3.10 -17.25 18.07
CA THR A 35 -1.88 -16.83 17.36
C THR A 35 -1.07 -18.03 16.89
N ARG A 36 -0.97 -19.09 17.70
CA ARG A 36 -0.30 -20.34 17.28
C ARG A 36 -1.02 -21.02 16.12
N THR A 37 -2.34 -21.05 16.14
CA THR A 37 -3.15 -21.68 15.07
C THR A 37 -3.03 -20.89 13.77
N TRP A 38 -3.13 -19.56 13.86
CA TRP A 38 -2.90 -18.66 12.74
C TRP A 38 -1.49 -18.80 12.16
N ALA A 39 -0.44 -18.79 13.00
CA ALA A 39 0.94 -18.95 12.56
C ALA A 39 1.17 -20.31 11.86
N LYS A 40 0.58 -21.40 12.40
CA LYS A 40 0.61 -22.72 11.77
C LYS A 40 -0.06 -22.73 10.39
N GLY A 41 -1.04 -21.86 10.16
CA GLY A 41 -1.76 -21.77 8.88
C GLY A 41 -0.86 -21.41 7.69
N PHE A 42 0.24 -20.67 7.91
CA PHE A 42 1.12 -20.21 6.82
C PHE A 42 2.61 -20.48 7.04
N CYS A 43 3.02 -21.01 8.20
CA CYS A 43 4.44 -21.26 8.48
C CYS A 43 5.10 -22.32 7.57
N HIS A 44 4.29 -23.15 6.92
CA HIS A 44 4.76 -24.20 6.01
C HIS A 44 5.31 -23.64 4.70
N ASP A 45 4.90 -22.43 4.29
CA ASP A 45 5.41 -21.76 3.11
C ASP A 45 6.42 -20.66 3.49
N ARG A 46 7.68 -20.90 3.15
CA ARG A 46 8.80 -19.98 3.42
C ARG A 46 8.62 -18.62 2.71
N LEU A 47 8.00 -18.62 1.53
CA LEU A 47 7.77 -17.39 0.76
C LEU A 47 6.76 -16.50 1.49
N THR A 48 5.63 -17.08 1.92
CA THR A 48 4.60 -16.38 2.70
C THR A 48 5.12 -15.88 4.05
N VAL A 49 5.94 -16.66 4.76
CA VAL A 49 6.58 -16.21 6.00
C VAL A 49 7.49 -15.00 5.77
N THR A 50 8.29 -15.02 4.70
CA THR A 50 9.18 -13.91 4.36
C THR A 50 8.38 -12.64 4.06
N ARG A 51 7.31 -12.75 3.27
CA ARG A 51 6.41 -11.62 2.98
C ARG A 51 5.75 -11.05 4.22
N TYR A 52 5.25 -11.92 5.09
CA TYR A 52 4.68 -11.49 6.36
C TYR A 52 5.69 -10.65 7.15
N ARG A 53 6.95 -11.10 7.25
CA ARG A 53 8.00 -10.36 7.95
C ARG A 53 8.30 -9.01 7.29
N THR A 54 8.36 -8.96 5.96
CA THR A 54 8.59 -7.72 5.20
C THR A 54 7.46 -6.72 5.40
N VAL A 55 6.21 -7.13 5.20
CA VAL A 55 5.04 -6.24 5.37
C VAL A 55 4.90 -5.80 6.82
N ARG A 56 5.13 -6.70 7.79
CA ARG A 56 5.17 -6.34 9.21
C ARG A 56 6.23 -5.27 9.48
N GLY A 57 7.43 -5.44 8.92
CA GLY A 57 8.50 -4.44 9.02
C GLY A 57 8.07 -3.09 8.46
N GLN A 58 7.48 -3.08 7.26
CA GLN A 58 6.95 -1.85 6.65
C GLN A 58 5.87 -1.17 7.50
N ILE A 59 4.95 -1.95 8.10
CA ILE A 59 3.95 -1.41 9.03
C ILE A 59 4.62 -0.78 10.25
N PHE A 60 5.63 -1.44 10.81
CA PHE A 60 6.38 -0.95 11.97
C PHE A 60 7.16 0.32 11.63
N ASP A 61 7.81 0.37 10.47
CA ASP A 61 8.54 1.55 9.99
C ASP A 61 7.57 2.72 9.74
N LEU A 62 6.41 2.45 9.13
CA LEU A 62 5.42 3.48 8.83
C LEU A 62 4.75 4.04 10.09
N LEU A 63 4.43 3.17 11.05
CA LEU A 63 3.83 3.55 12.34
C LEU A 63 4.89 4.01 13.37
N GLN A 64 6.18 3.81 13.09
CA GLN A 64 7.30 4.06 14.00
C GLN A 64 7.13 3.34 15.35
N ILE A 65 6.79 2.06 15.29
CA ILE A 65 6.62 1.16 16.44
C ILE A 65 7.57 -0.03 16.33
N GLN A 66 7.87 -0.69 17.45
CA GLN A 66 8.67 -1.91 17.48
C GLN A 66 7.80 -3.16 17.59
N HIS A 67 6.64 -3.04 18.23
CA HIS A 67 5.76 -4.14 18.56
C HIS A 67 4.28 -3.79 18.30
N PHE A 68 3.46 -4.79 17.98
CA PHE A 68 2.02 -4.59 17.76
C PHE A 68 1.27 -4.09 19.02
N GLU A 69 1.82 -4.33 20.22
CA GLU A 69 1.30 -3.86 21.50
C GLU A 69 1.23 -2.32 21.61
N GLU A 70 1.96 -1.60 20.77
CA GLU A 70 1.96 -0.13 20.74
C GLU A 70 0.81 0.46 19.89
N ILE A 71 0.17 -0.36 19.03
CA ILE A 71 -0.92 0.10 18.16
C ILE A 71 -2.13 0.62 18.93
N PRO A 72 -2.60 -0.03 20.03
CA PRO A 72 -3.67 0.52 20.84
C PRO A 72 -3.41 1.96 21.31
N ALA A 73 -2.17 2.33 21.65
CA ALA A 73 -1.86 3.70 22.04
C ALA A 73 -2.09 4.69 20.88
N LEU A 74 -1.67 4.33 19.66
CA LEU A 74 -1.91 5.15 18.45
C LEU A 74 -3.40 5.27 18.07
N ILE A 75 -4.20 4.26 18.40
CA ILE A 75 -5.66 4.28 18.19
C ILE A 75 -6.34 5.23 19.18
N HIS A 76 -5.88 5.32 20.43
CA HIS A 76 -6.56 6.12 21.46
C HIS A 76 -6.02 7.55 21.59
N ASP A 77 -4.73 7.78 21.30
CA ASP A 77 -4.08 9.08 21.41
C ASP A 77 -4.01 9.79 20.04
N SER A 78 -4.84 10.81 19.87
CA SER A 78 -4.91 11.61 18.65
C SER A 78 -3.66 12.45 18.39
N ALA A 79 -2.93 12.86 19.44
CA ALA A 79 -1.69 13.63 19.29
C ALA A 79 -0.55 12.74 18.81
N MET A 80 -0.40 11.55 19.39
CA MET A 80 0.56 10.55 18.90
C MET A 80 0.25 10.15 17.46
N ARG A 81 -1.02 9.96 17.14
CA ARG A 81 -1.45 9.65 15.77
C ARG A 81 -1.12 10.76 14.78
N ALA A 82 -1.34 12.03 15.15
CA ALA A 82 -1.04 13.17 14.29
C ALA A 82 0.48 13.27 13.98
N GLN A 83 1.33 13.06 15.00
CA GLN A 83 2.78 13.02 14.82
C GLN A 83 3.21 11.84 13.95
N CYS A 84 2.66 10.65 14.19
CA CYS A 84 2.88 9.47 13.38
C CYS A 84 2.49 9.72 11.92
N THR A 85 1.32 10.31 11.71
CA THR A 85 0.79 10.65 10.38
C THR A 85 1.74 11.58 9.64
N GLN A 86 2.18 12.68 10.27
CA GLN A 86 3.11 13.61 9.65
C GLN A 86 4.39 12.90 9.15
N ARG A 87 5.04 12.12 10.01
CA ARG A 87 6.25 11.36 9.65
C ARG A 87 5.99 10.33 8.55
N ALA A 88 4.85 9.66 8.62
CA ALA A 88 4.48 8.68 7.60
C ALA A 88 4.30 9.32 6.23
N TYR A 89 3.71 10.52 6.13
CA TYR A 89 3.62 11.24 4.86
C TYR A 89 5.01 11.56 4.29
N GLU A 90 6.00 11.93 5.13
CA GLU A 90 7.38 12.13 4.68
C GLU A 90 8.00 10.83 4.13
N LEU A 91 7.81 9.70 4.85
CA LEU A 91 8.28 8.38 4.41
C LEU A 91 7.62 7.94 3.09
N LEU A 92 6.30 8.13 2.96
CA LEU A 92 5.55 7.79 1.74
C LEU A 92 5.93 8.69 0.57
N GLY A 93 6.18 9.98 0.82
CA GLY A 93 6.71 10.90 -0.19
C GLY A 93 8.03 10.40 -0.76
N ASN A 94 8.97 10.00 0.11
CA ASN A 94 10.23 9.41 -0.30
C ASN A 94 10.04 8.07 -1.04
N LEU A 95 9.15 7.21 -0.55
CA LEU A 95 8.88 5.89 -1.13
C LEU A 95 8.37 5.98 -2.58
N PHE A 96 7.44 6.91 -2.84
CA PHE A 96 6.81 7.08 -4.16
C PHE A 96 7.52 8.13 -5.04
N GLY A 97 8.65 8.67 -4.57
CA GLY A 97 9.39 9.71 -5.29
C GLY A 97 8.58 11.00 -5.51
N ILE A 98 7.71 11.36 -4.57
CA ILE A 98 6.93 12.59 -4.62
C ILE A 98 7.83 13.71 -4.10
N SER A 99 8.18 14.64 -5.00
CA SER A 99 8.95 15.84 -4.64
C SER A 99 8.01 16.94 -4.19
N GLY A 100 8.39 17.70 -3.16
CA GLY A 100 7.61 18.84 -2.72
C GLY A 100 7.58 19.09 -1.21
N GLU A 101 6.78 20.07 -0.81
CA GLU A 101 6.40 20.28 0.58
C GLU A 101 5.44 19.17 1.06
N LEU A 102 5.31 19.01 2.37
CA LEU A 102 4.41 18.00 2.97
C LEU A 102 2.95 18.14 2.50
N SER A 103 2.50 19.35 2.20
CA SER A 103 1.18 19.64 1.64
C SER A 103 0.97 19.00 0.26
N GLU A 104 1.98 19.07 -0.60
CA GLU A 104 1.97 18.49 -1.95
C GLU A 104 1.99 16.96 -1.87
N VAL A 105 2.82 16.41 -0.97
CA VAL A 105 2.85 14.97 -0.69
C VAL A 105 1.50 14.47 -0.18
N ARG A 106 0.85 15.22 0.72
CA ARG A 106 -0.51 14.91 1.20
C ARG A 106 -1.54 14.94 0.08
N SER A 107 -1.53 15.99 -0.75
CA SER A 107 -2.43 16.11 -1.89
C SER A 107 -2.30 14.93 -2.83
N ARG A 108 -1.06 14.55 -3.18
CA ARG A 108 -0.81 13.41 -4.07
C ARG A 108 -1.25 12.07 -3.47
N ILE A 109 -1.03 11.87 -2.18
CA ILE A 109 -1.50 10.65 -1.49
C ILE A 109 -3.04 10.63 -1.41
N HIS A 110 -3.70 11.77 -1.27
CA HIS A 110 -5.16 11.85 -1.34
C HIS A 110 -5.68 11.49 -2.75
N GLU A 111 -5.00 11.93 -3.82
CA GLU A 111 -5.32 11.49 -5.18
C GLU A 111 -5.24 9.96 -5.34
N TYR A 112 -4.32 9.28 -4.63
CA TYR A 112 -4.26 7.83 -4.59
C TYR A 112 -5.46 7.21 -3.86
N ALA A 113 -5.98 7.86 -2.82
CA ALA A 113 -7.22 7.45 -2.16
C ALA A 113 -8.42 7.57 -3.10
N ASP A 114 -8.55 8.70 -3.81
CA ASP A 114 -9.63 8.93 -4.78
C ASP A 114 -9.56 7.91 -5.93
N THR A 115 -8.36 7.59 -6.40
CA THR A 115 -8.13 6.54 -7.40
C THR A 115 -8.57 5.17 -6.87
N ALA A 116 -8.24 4.84 -5.62
CA ALA A 116 -8.67 3.59 -4.98
C ALA A 116 -10.20 3.50 -4.87
N ASP A 117 -10.87 4.60 -4.49
CA ASP A 117 -12.33 4.66 -4.40
C ASP A 117 -12.98 4.48 -5.77
N ALA A 118 -12.44 5.10 -6.82
CA ALA A 118 -12.92 4.93 -8.19
C ALA A 118 -12.82 3.46 -8.67
N VAL A 119 -11.71 2.78 -8.34
CA VAL A 119 -11.52 1.35 -8.66
C VAL A 119 -12.53 0.49 -7.89
N ILE A 120 -12.74 0.76 -6.60
CA ILE A 120 -13.72 0.02 -5.78
C ILE A 120 -15.14 0.21 -6.33
N ALA A 121 -15.52 1.45 -6.66
CA ALA A 121 -16.81 1.77 -7.26
C ALA A 121 -17.00 1.06 -8.61
N TYR A 122 -15.97 1.06 -9.45
CA TYR A 122 -15.97 0.32 -10.71
C TYR A 122 -16.20 -1.18 -10.49
N LEU A 123 -15.43 -1.81 -9.58
CA LEU A 123 -15.59 -3.23 -9.27
C LEU A 123 -17.00 -3.55 -8.77
N LYS A 124 -17.56 -2.74 -7.87
CA LYS A 124 -18.92 -2.91 -7.33
C LYS A 124 -19.98 -2.80 -8.43
N ASN A 125 -19.89 -1.77 -9.27
CA ASN A 125 -20.97 -1.41 -10.19
C ASN A 125 -20.89 -2.13 -11.55
N LYS A 126 -19.69 -2.53 -11.98
CA LYS A 126 -19.47 -3.13 -13.31
C LYS A 126 -19.12 -4.60 -13.25
N VAL A 127 -18.22 -4.99 -12.35
CA VAL A 127 -17.71 -6.38 -12.30
C VAL A 127 -18.59 -7.26 -11.41
N LEU A 128 -19.01 -6.74 -10.26
CA LEU A 128 -19.72 -7.48 -9.22
C LEU A 128 -21.15 -6.98 -9.05
N ALA A 129 -21.75 -6.40 -10.10
CA ALA A 129 -23.09 -5.83 -10.06
C ALA A 129 -24.14 -6.82 -9.53
N ALA A 130 -24.03 -8.10 -9.93
CA ALA A 130 -24.90 -9.19 -9.47
C ALA A 130 -24.77 -9.52 -7.97
N TYR A 131 -23.68 -9.09 -7.33
CA TYR A 131 -23.37 -9.29 -5.91
C TYR A 131 -23.33 -7.98 -5.12
N SER A 132 -23.76 -6.87 -5.73
CA SER A 132 -23.64 -5.52 -5.17
C SER A 132 -24.34 -5.35 -3.82
N TYR A 133 -25.42 -6.09 -3.57
CA TYR A 133 -26.11 -6.13 -2.27
C TYR A 133 -25.24 -6.67 -1.12
N HIS A 134 -24.24 -7.49 -1.44
CA HIS A 134 -23.29 -8.03 -0.46
C HIS A 134 -22.02 -7.16 -0.33
N ILE A 135 -21.84 -6.19 -1.22
CA ILE A 135 -20.68 -5.29 -1.28
C ILE A 135 -21.14 -3.89 -0.91
N GLU A 136 -21.25 -3.65 0.39
CA GLU A 136 -21.39 -2.29 0.90
C GLU A 136 -20.00 -1.69 1.04
N LEU A 137 -19.92 -0.38 0.86
CA LEU A 137 -18.77 0.39 1.31
C LEU A 137 -19.29 1.17 2.50
N SER A 138 -18.63 1.06 3.63
CA SER A 138 -18.97 1.89 4.77
C SER A 138 -18.54 3.33 4.46
N ASN A 139 -19.46 4.29 4.62
CA ASN A 139 -19.21 5.72 4.36
C ASN A 139 -17.95 6.23 5.09
N GLU A 140 -17.66 5.66 6.25
CA GLU A 140 -16.43 5.92 7.00
C GLU A 140 -15.16 5.58 6.22
N ILE A 141 -15.09 4.42 5.56
CA ILE A 141 -13.93 4.03 4.75
C ILE A 141 -13.85 4.87 3.48
N GLU A 142 -15.00 5.17 2.86
CA GLU A 142 -15.07 6.03 1.68
C GLU A 142 -14.49 7.42 1.97
N THR A 143 -14.86 8.02 3.11
CA THR A 143 -14.40 9.36 3.48
C THR A 143 -12.98 9.39 4.08
N THR A 144 -12.42 8.25 4.48
CA THR A 144 -11.06 8.19 5.03
C THR A 144 -10.03 8.20 3.91
N GLN A 145 -9.28 9.30 3.79
CA GLN A 145 -8.20 9.46 2.80
C GLN A 145 -6.80 9.25 3.39
N ASN A 146 -6.63 9.38 4.71
CA ASN A 146 -5.34 9.21 5.37
C ASN A 146 -4.96 7.72 5.43
N PRO A 147 -3.83 7.30 4.84
CA PRO A 147 -3.40 5.90 4.85
C PRO A 147 -3.11 5.38 6.26
N ILE A 148 -2.74 6.25 7.21
CA ILE A 148 -2.49 5.86 8.60
C ILE A 148 -3.78 5.57 9.34
N ASP A 149 -4.82 6.38 9.14
CA ASP A 149 -6.13 6.09 9.72
C ASP A 149 -6.69 4.78 9.14
N LEU A 150 -6.60 4.57 7.82
CA LEU A 150 -6.98 3.30 7.20
C LEU A 150 -6.19 2.11 7.77
N LEU A 151 -4.89 2.25 7.97
CA LEU A 151 -4.04 1.20 8.55
C LEU A 151 -4.44 0.89 10.00
N LEU A 152 -4.68 1.91 10.82
CA LEU A 152 -5.07 1.74 12.22
C LEU A 152 -6.48 1.11 12.35
N ILE A 153 -7.41 1.42 11.44
CA ILE A 153 -8.73 0.77 11.39
C ILE A 153 -8.61 -0.75 11.24
N ILE A 154 -7.61 -1.26 10.49
CA ILE A 154 -7.37 -2.71 10.33
C ILE A 154 -7.09 -3.38 11.69
N PHE A 155 -6.54 -2.61 12.63
CA PHE A 155 -6.09 -3.05 13.94
C PHE A 155 -7.04 -2.67 15.09
N ASP A 156 -8.17 -2.03 14.80
CA ASP A 156 -9.09 -1.52 15.81
C ASP A 156 -10.31 -2.44 15.95
N ASP A 157 -10.43 -3.07 17.12
CA ASP A 157 -11.47 -4.05 17.41
C ASP A 157 -12.87 -3.47 17.59
N ARG A 158 -12.99 -2.13 17.65
CA ARG A 158 -14.28 -1.44 17.63
C ARG A 158 -15.00 -1.56 16.28
N TYR A 159 -14.25 -1.81 15.20
CA TYR A 159 -14.82 -2.01 13.86
C TYR A 159 -15.06 -3.48 13.58
N HIS A 160 -16.23 -3.78 13.02
CA HIS A 160 -16.55 -5.10 12.51
C HIS A 160 -15.56 -5.53 11.42
N LYS A 161 -15.25 -6.84 11.33
CA LYS A 161 -14.29 -7.41 10.34
C LYS A 161 -14.47 -6.93 8.90
N LYS A 162 -15.71 -6.67 8.49
CA LYS A 162 -16.05 -6.17 7.15
C LYS A 162 -15.45 -4.78 6.90
N ILE A 163 -15.59 -3.86 7.85
CA ILE A 163 -15.05 -2.50 7.78
C ILE A 163 -13.52 -2.54 7.77
N ARG A 164 -12.91 -3.37 8.64
CA ARG A 164 -11.46 -3.57 8.67
C ARG A 164 -10.91 -4.12 7.35
N PHE A 165 -11.64 -5.06 6.74
CA PHE A 165 -11.30 -5.57 5.42
C PHE A 165 -11.43 -4.51 4.32
N GLU A 166 -12.48 -3.69 4.36
CA GLU A 166 -12.65 -2.57 3.42
C GLU A 166 -11.52 -1.55 3.54
N ALA A 167 -11.14 -1.18 4.77
CA ALA A 167 -10.01 -0.28 5.04
C ALA A 167 -8.70 -0.84 4.45
N LYS A 168 -8.42 -2.12 4.73
CA LYS A 168 -7.27 -2.84 4.18
C LYS A 168 -7.26 -2.85 2.65
N ARG A 169 -8.42 -3.14 2.02
CA ARG A 169 -8.54 -3.15 0.56
C ARG A 169 -8.24 -1.78 -0.02
N LYS A 170 -8.82 -0.71 0.54
CA LYS A 170 -8.56 0.67 0.10
C LYS A 170 -7.08 1.02 0.23
N LEU A 171 -6.46 0.71 1.37
CA LEU A 171 -5.03 0.96 1.60
C LEU A 171 -4.12 0.24 0.59
N VAL A 172 -4.41 -1.02 0.27
CA VAL A 172 -3.65 -1.77 -0.75
C VAL A 172 -3.80 -1.14 -2.13
N LEU A 173 -5.01 -0.70 -2.50
CA LEU A 173 -5.27 -0.02 -3.77
C LEU A 173 -4.59 1.34 -3.86
N MET A 174 -4.50 2.09 -2.75
CA MET A 174 -3.71 3.33 -2.68
C MET A 174 -2.24 3.06 -2.96
N GLY A 175 -1.65 2.02 -2.35
CA GLY A 175 -0.27 1.65 -2.60
C GLY A 175 -0.02 1.24 -4.05
N LEU A 176 -0.99 0.58 -4.69
CA LEU A 176 -0.93 0.25 -6.11
C LEU A 176 -0.99 1.51 -6.99
N ALA A 177 -1.92 2.43 -6.71
CA ALA A 177 -2.03 3.70 -7.42
C ALA A 177 -0.71 4.48 -7.36
N GLY A 178 -0.10 4.58 -6.16
CA GLY A 178 1.20 5.24 -5.99
C GLY A 178 2.33 4.56 -6.75
N SER A 179 2.37 3.21 -6.77
CA SER A 179 3.38 2.45 -7.51
C SER A 179 3.25 2.63 -9.03
N ILE A 180 2.02 2.73 -9.55
CA ILE A 180 1.76 2.96 -10.98
C ILE A 180 2.20 4.38 -11.36
N ASP A 181 1.76 5.39 -10.61
CA ASP A 181 2.08 6.79 -10.85
C ASP A 181 3.59 7.06 -10.76
N GLN A 182 4.30 6.43 -9.82
CA GLN A 182 5.76 6.47 -9.77
C GLN A 182 6.39 5.91 -11.04
N ARG A 183 5.96 4.71 -11.46
CA ARG A 183 6.52 4.06 -12.66
C ARG A 183 6.27 4.89 -13.93
N GLU A 184 5.10 5.52 -14.04
CA GLU A 184 4.78 6.42 -15.16
C GLU A 184 5.71 7.62 -15.20
N ARG A 185 5.99 8.26 -14.05
CA ARG A 185 6.97 9.35 -13.95
C ARG A 185 8.39 8.91 -14.34
N GLU A 186 8.85 7.77 -13.84
CA GLU A 186 10.18 7.23 -14.16
C GLU A 186 10.32 6.95 -15.66
N THR A 187 9.28 6.39 -16.28
CA THR A 187 9.25 6.12 -17.72
C THR A 187 9.28 7.42 -18.54
N ASP A 188 8.56 8.47 -18.11
CA ASP A 188 8.60 9.78 -18.76
C ASP A 188 10.01 10.42 -18.70
N ILE A 189 10.71 10.26 -17.58
CA ILE A 189 12.11 10.72 -17.43
C ILE A 189 13.03 9.95 -18.39
N GLU A 190 12.88 8.64 -18.49
CA GLU A 190 13.67 7.81 -19.41
C GLU A 190 13.46 8.23 -20.88
N ASN A 191 12.21 8.53 -21.26
CA ASN A 191 11.88 9.03 -22.59
C ASN A 191 12.52 10.40 -22.88
N LYS A 192 12.48 11.32 -21.91
CA LYS A 192 13.12 12.65 -22.03
C LYS A 192 14.64 12.53 -22.14
N PHE A 193 15.25 11.63 -21.37
CA PHE A 193 16.70 11.40 -21.44
C PHE A 193 17.10 10.80 -22.79
N SER A 194 16.33 9.84 -23.30
CA SER A 194 16.53 9.26 -24.63
C SER A 194 16.40 10.32 -25.74
N ALA A 195 15.40 11.21 -25.64
CA ALA A 195 15.25 12.32 -26.57
C ALA A 195 16.44 13.30 -26.51
N PHE A 196 16.97 13.58 -25.31
CA PHE A 196 18.15 14.42 -25.14
C PHE A 196 19.42 13.79 -25.73
N LEU A 197 19.64 12.48 -25.54
CA LEU A 197 20.75 11.76 -26.17
C LEU A 197 20.65 11.81 -27.70
N ASN A 198 19.46 11.62 -28.26
CA ASN A 198 19.23 11.77 -29.70
C ASN A 198 19.55 13.18 -30.18
N PHE A 199 19.12 14.20 -29.44
CA PHE A 199 19.46 15.59 -29.74
C PHE A 199 20.98 15.81 -29.76
N LEU A 200 21.72 15.31 -28.77
CA LEU A 200 23.19 15.43 -28.72
C LEU A 200 23.87 14.74 -29.92
N ASN A 201 23.46 13.51 -30.23
CA ASN A 201 23.97 12.74 -31.36
C ASN A 201 23.67 13.40 -32.72
N LEU A 202 22.56 14.13 -32.85
CA LEU A 202 22.15 14.78 -34.10
C LEU A 202 22.77 16.17 -34.30
N HIS A 203 22.94 16.93 -33.21
CA HIS A 203 23.20 18.38 -33.31
C HIS A 203 24.52 18.84 -32.69
N VAL A 204 25.11 18.05 -31.80
CA VAL A 204 26.26 18.49 -31.00
C VAL A 204 27.50 17.63 -31.25
N TRP A 205 27.33 16.32 -31.48
CA TRP A 205 28.44 15.38 -31.55
C TRP A 205 28.85 15.05 -32.98
N SER A 206 30.14 14.72 -33.15
CA SER A 206 30.68 14.27 -34.43
C SER A 206 30.00 12.96 -34.85
N PRO A 207 29.59 12.80 -36.14
CA PRO A 207 28.93 11.59 -36.63
C PRO A 207 29.70 10.27 -36.36
N ASN A 208 31.02 10.38 -36.14
CA ASN A 208 31.92 9.23 -35.96
C ASN A 208 32.07 8.78 -34.49
N LEU A 209 31.45 9.46 -33.52
CA LEU A 209 31.60 9.21 -32.08
C LEU A 209 30.25 9.33 -31.36
N LYS A 210 29.22 8.57 -31.74
CA LYS A 210 27.93 8.62 -31.04
C LYS A 210 27.97 7.92 -29.68
N ILE A 211 27.28 8.48 -28.69
CA ILE A 211 27.09 7.84 -27.37
C ILE A 211 25.97 6.81 -27.49
N GLY A 212 26.16 5.64 -26.87
CA GLY A 212 25.12 4.61 -26.71
C GLY A 212 25.06 3.55 -27.81
N GLU A 213 25.85 3.69 -28.89
CA GLU A 213 25.99 2.70 -29.97
C GLU A 213 27.23 1.79 -29.81
N LEU A 214 27.99 1.93 -28.72
CA LEU A 214 29.07 0.99 -28.39
C LEU A 214 28.45 -0.27 -27.76
N GLU A 215 28.30 -1.33 -28.56
CA GLU A 215 28.09 -2.69 -28.02
C GLU A 215 29.29 -3.03 -27.12
N ILE A 216 29.02 -3.30 -25.84
CA ILE A 216 29.95 -3.96 -24.91
C ILE A 216 29.56 -5.43 -24.83
#